data_AF-A0A6G3X6Z3-F1
#
_entry.id   AF-A0A6G3X6Z3-F1
#
_cell.length_a   1.000
_cell.length_b   1.000
_cell.length_c   1.000
_cell.angle_alpha   90.00
_cell.angle_beta   90.00
_cell.angle_gamma   90.00
#
_symmetry.space_group_name_H-M   'P 1'
#
loop_
_entity.id
_entity.type
_entity.pdbx_description
1 polymer ?
#
loop_
_entity_poly.entity_id
_entity_poly.type
_entity_poly.pdbx_seq_one_letter_code
_entity_poly.pdbx_strand_id
1 'polypeptide(L)' 'GADHPLVWCKDSGAGRSFYTALGHADEAYSDPAFRRHLLGGLCWAAGVTA' A
#
# COMPACT_ATOMS: atom_id res chain seq x y z
N GLY A 1 -22.77 -8.98 1.98
CA GLY A 1 -22.04 -8.46 0.80
C GLY A 1 -20.78 -9.28 0.62
N ALA A 2 -20.07 -9.11 -0.49
CA ALA A 2 -18.79 -9.80 -0.72
C ALA A 2 -17.67 -9.21 0.17
N ASP A 3 -16.53 -9.87 0.24
CA ASP A 3 -15.35 -9.33 0.92
C ASP A 3 -14.80 -8.12 0.13
N HIS A 4 -14.51 -7.03 0.84
CA HIS A 4 -14.00 -5.79 0.27
C HIS A 4 -12.66 -5.42 0.93
N PRO A 5 -11.54 -5.95 0.42
CA PRO A 5 -10.22 -5.67 0.99
C PRO A 5 -9.86 -4.19 0.81
N LEU A 6 -9.44 -3.54 1.90
CA LEU A 6 -8.98 -2.14 1.90
C LEU A 6 -7.52 -1.98 1.46
N VAL A 7 -6.74 -3.06 1.51
CA VAL A 7 -5.32 -3.07 1.17
C VAL A 7 -5.00 -4.38 0.46
N TRP A 8 -4.26 -4.31 -0.65
CA TRP A 8 -3.84 -5.50 -1.37
C TRP A 8 -2.58 -5.26 -2.21
N CYS A 9 -1.91 -6.37 -2.51
CA CYS A 9 -0.81 -6.46 -3.47
C CYS A 9 -1.21 -7.46 -4.56
N LYS A 10 -0.90 -7.15 -5.81
CA LYS A 10 -1.21 -8.03 -6.95
C LYS A 10 -0.12 -7.96 -8.01
N ASP A 11 0.31 -9.11 -8.50
CA ASP A 11 1.12 -9.18 -9.72
C ASP A 11 0.24 -8.81 -10.93
N SER A 12 0.75 -7.91 -11.78
CA SER A 12 0.06 -7.34 -12.94
C SER A 12 0.92 -7.53 -14.17
N GLY A 13 0.78 -8.69 -14.84
CA GLY A 13 1.64 -9.06 -15.95
C GLY A 13 3.09 -9.21 -15.49
N ALA A 14 4.01 -8.46 -16.11
CA ALA A 14 5.42 -8.42 -15.71
C ALA A 14 5.69 -7.44 -14.55
N GLY A 15 4.68 -6.67 -14.11
CA GLY A 15 4.79 -5.68 -13.05
C GLY A 15 4.03 -6.07 -11.78
N ARG A 16 4.00 -5.14 -10.82
CA ARG A 16 3.30 -5.28 -9.54
C ARG A 16 2.46 -4.05 -9.24
N SER A 17 1.33 -4.27 -8.56
CA SER A 17 0.40 -3.22 -8.14
C SER A 17 0.13 -3.34 -6.65
N PHE A 18 0.40 -2.26 -5.92
CA PHE A 18 0.01 -2.09 -4.53
C PHE A 18 -1.15 -1.09 -4.47
N TYR A 19 -2.15 -1.38 -3.64
CA TYR A 19 -3.29 -0.49 -3.40
C TYR A 19 -3.59 -0.40 -1.91
N THR A 20 -3.94 0.81 -1.46
CA THR A 20 -4.46 1.07 -0.13
C THR A 20 -5.56 2.11 -0.19
N ALA A 21 -6.70 1.80 0.43
CA ALA A 21 -7.82 2.73 0.66
C ALA A 21 -7.68 3.52 1.97
N LEU A 22 -6.54 3.37 2.66
CA LEU A 22 -6.23 4.09 3.89
C LEU A 22 -5.71 5.51 3.56
N GLY A 23 -5.59 6.37 4.58
CA GLY A 23 -5.01 7.71 4.42
C GLY A 23 -5.97 8.76 3.89
N HIS A 24 -7.28 8.62 4.14
CA HIS A 24 -8.27 9.65 3.81
C HIS A 24 -8.04 10.97 4.57
N ALA A 25 -7.62 10.88 5.84
CA ALA A 25 -7.30 12.04 6.66
C ALA A 25 -5.84 12.45 6.47
N ASP A 26 -5.59 13.75 6.34
CA ASP A 26 -4.25 14.30 6.09
C ASP A 26 -3.27 13.96 7.23
N GLU A 27 -3.76 13.91 8.47
CA GLU A 27 -2.95 13.57 9.65
C GLU A 27 -2.34 12.16 9.56
N ALA A 28 -2.97 11.25 8.80
CA ALA A 28 -2.44 9.91 8.59
C ALA A 28 -1.03 9.96 8.00
N TYR A 29 -0.72 10.93 7.12
CA TYR A 29 0.61 11.06 6.51
C TYR A 29 1.69 11.53 7.50
N SER A 30 1.30 12.01 8.69
CA SER A 30 2.21 12.29 9.78
C SER A 30 2.44 11.08 10.70
N ASP A 31 1.56 10.06 10.68
CA ASP A 31 1.70 8.85 11.48
C ASP A 31 2.87 7.99 10.98
N PRO A 32 3.88 7.71 11.83
CA PRO A 32 5.00 6.82 11.48
C PRO A 32 4.55 5.42 11.03
N ALA A 33 3.46 4.88 11.57
CA ALA A 33 2.94 3.58 11.17
C ALA A 33 2.39 3.60 9.75
N PHE A 34 1.63 4.63 9.39
CA PHE A 34 1.10 4.78 8.04
C PHE A 34 2.22 5.04 7.02
N ARG A 35 3.23 5.84 7.38
CA ARG A 35 4.41 6.05 6.54
C ARG A 35 5.19 4.76 6.29
N ARG A 36 5.35 3.90 7.31
CA ARG A 36 5.96 2.57 7.13
C ARG A 36 5.13 1.65 6.23
N HIS A 37 3.80 1.70 6.36
CA HIS A 37 2.88 0.97 5.47
C HIS A 37 3.05 1.38 4.01
N LEU A 38 3.07 2.69 3.73
CA LEU A 38 3.33 3.23 2.39
C LEU A 38 4.70 2.81 1.86
N LEU A 39 5.76 2.97 2.67
CA LEU A 39 7.12 2.58 2.26
C LEU A 39 7.19 1.09 1.89
N GLY A 40 6.61 0.21 2.71
CA GLY A 40 6.56 -1.23 2.42
C GLY A 40 5.81 -1.55 1.12
N GLY A 41 4.66 -0.92 0.89
CA GLY A 41 3.88 -1.09 -0.34
C GLY A 41 4.61 -0.58 -1.59
N LEU A 42 5.29 0.58 -1.49
CA LEU A 42 6.09 1.15 -2.58
C LEU A 42 7.30 0.28 -2.90
N CYS A 43 8.04 -0.19 -1.89
CA CYS A 43 9.17 -1.09 -2.09
C CYS A 43 8.73 -2.42 -2.70
N TRP A 44 7.61 -2.98 -2.24
CA TRP A 44 7.03 -4.18 -2.84
C TRP A 44 6.67 -3.96 -4.31
N ALA A 45 6.00 -2.86 -4.66
CA ALA A 45 5.65 -2.57 -6.05
C ALA A 45 6.89 -2.37 -6.94
N ALA A 46 7.91 -1.66 -6.42
CA ALA A 46 9.16 -1.38 -7.13
C ALA A 46 10.12 -2.57 -7.19
N GLY A 47 9.98 -3.57 -6.32
CA GLY A 47 10.91 -4.71 -6.26
C GLY A 47 12.21 -4.46 -5.56
N VAL A 48 12.20 -3.53 -4.63
CA VAL A 48 13.36 -3.19 -3.82
C VAL A 48 13.06 -3.53 -2.35
N THR A 49 14.10 -3.57 -1.53
CA THR A 49 13.96 -3.67 -0.07
C THR A 49 13.83 -2.26 0.52
N ALA A 50 12.99 -2.12 1.55
CA ALA A 50 12.81 -0.88 2.30
C ALA A 50 14.00 -0.52 3.19
#